data_AF-A0A382C1H1-F1
#
_entry.id   AF-A0A382C1H1-F1
#
_cell.length_a   1.000
_cell.length_b   1.000
_cell.length_c   1.000
_cell.angle_alpha   90.00
_cell.angle_beta   90.00
_cell.angle_gamma   90.00
#
_symmetry.space_group_name_H-M   'P 1'
#
loop_
_entity.id
_entity.type
_entity.pdbx_description
1 polymer ?
#
loop_
_entity_poly.entity_id
_entity_poly.type
_entity_poly.pdbx_seq_one_letter_code
_entity_poly.pdbx_strand_id
1 'polypeptide(L)'
;MRTALEQGLAPDGGLYVVDRLSRIDPTVLDELQGKTFPEISSIVAAYLLKADFDSSDLKSMIRDVFDFEVPLVRIKNGIHVLELFHGPTLAFKDIGARFMAGLYKLLGNADAEDRNVLVATSGDTGSAVAHAFLKVPSVHTFILFPRDKVSAYQERQFTTLGGNVRALEVDGTFDDCQRLVKQAFTDKELRAKARLTSANSINIGRLLPQIF
;
A
#
# COMPACT_ATOMS: atom_id res chain seq x y z
N MET A 1 -2.50 10.33 11.56
CA MET A 1 -2.41 9.43 10.39
C MET A 1 -3.74 8.79 9.98
N ARG A 2 -4.53 8.25 10.93
CA ARG A 2 -5.70 7.41 10.66
C ARG A 2 -6.67 7.97 9.60
N THR A 3 -7.11 9.22 9.74
CA THR A 3 -8.04 9.86 8.77
C THR A 3 -7.49 9.87 7.35
N ALA A 4 -6.20 10.17 7.17
CA ALA A 4 -5.56 10.25 5.87
C ALA A 4 -5.46 8.86 5.20
N LEU A 5 -5.11 7.84 5.98
CA LEU A 5 -5.09 6.46 5.52
C LEU A 5 -6.49 6.00 5.08
N GLU A 6 -7.49 6.26 5.91
CA GLU A 6 -8.87 5.80 5.68
C GLU A 6 -9.54 6.51 4.51
N GLN A 7 -9.41 7.84 4.41
CA GLN A 7 -10.05 8.60 3.34
C GLN A 7 -9.29 8.51 2.01
N GLY A 8 -7.97 8.32 2.06
CA GLY A 8 -7.08 8.30 0.89
C GLY A 8 -6.90 9.66 0.22
N LEU A 9 -8.01 10.33 -0.13
CA LEU A 9 -8.07 11.69 -0.67
C LEU A 9 -8.77 12.63 0.31
N ALA A 10 -8.31 13.88 0.35
CA ALA A 10 -8.96 14.92 1.13
C ALA A 10 -10.35 15.27 0.55
N PRO A 11 -11.30 15.80 1.36
CA PRO A 11 -12.65 16.13 0.89
C PRO A 11 -12.72 17.12 -0.28
N ASP A 12 -11.68 17.95 -0.46
CA ASP A 12 -11.53 18.92 -1.55
C ASP A 12 -10.86 18.31 -2.81
N GLY A 13 -10.53 17.02 -2.80
CA GLY A 13 -9.80 16.33 -3.87
C GLY A 13 -8.29 16.44 -3.78
N GLY A 14 -7.74 17.12 -2.77
CA GLY A 14 -6.32 17.22 -2.51
C GLY A 14 -5.69 15.95 -1.94
N LEU A 15 -4.36 15.96 -1.82
CA LEU A 15 -3.60 14.87 -1.21
C LEU A 15 -3.28 15.20 0.24
N TYR A 16 -3.37 14.19 1.12
CA TYR A 16 -2.85 14.30 2.47
C TYR A 16 -1.32 14.31 2.46
N VAL A 17 -0.74 15.26 3.20
CA VAL A 17 0.69 15.37 3.43
C VAL A 17 0.98 15.49 4.92
N VAL A 18 2.20 15.17 5.33
CA VAL A 18 2.64 15.37 6.72
C VAL A 18 2.84 16.87 6.94
N ASP A 19 2.15 17.45 7.94
CA ASP A 19 2.27 18.88 8.28
C ASP A 19 3.71 19.26 8.66
N ARG A 20 4.37 18.43 9.46
CA ARG A 20 5.77 18.63 9.87
C ARG A 20 6.56 17.33 9.87
N LEU A 21 7.59 17.28 9.03
CA LEU A 21 8.62 16.26 9.12
C LEU A 21 9.73 16.80 10.04
N SER A 22 9.78 16.24 11.25
CA SER A 22 10.92 16.46 12.14
C SER A 22 12.20 15.94 11.45
N ARG A 23 13.37 16.51 11.77
CA ARG A 23 14.65 15.93 11.32
C ARG A 23 14.97 14.68 12.13
N ILE A 24 15.30 13.59 11.45
CA ILE A 24 15.81 12.38 12.12
C ILE A 24 17.09 12.79 12.85
N ASP A 25 17.18 12.45 14.13
CA ASP A 25 18.38 12.67 14.91
C ASP A 25 19.53 11.85 14.29
N PRO A 26 20.71 12.43 14.05
CA PRO A 26 21.83 11.69 13.49
C PRO A 26 22.16 10.40 14.25
N THR A 27 21.95 10.38 15.57
CA THR A 27 22.17 9.17 16.39
C THR A 27 21.22 8.03 16.04
N VAL A 28 20.00 8.34 15.57
CA VAL A 28 19.06 7.33 15.06
C VAL A 28 19.55 6.73 13.74
N LEU A 29 20.29 7.50 12.93
CA LEU A 29 20.90 6.98 11.70
C LEU A 29 22.02 5.99 12.01
N ASP A 30 22.81 6.26 13.06
CA ASP A 30 23.86 5.35 13.52
C ASP A 30 23.26 4.01 14.00
N GLU A 31 22.08 4.03 14.61
CA GLU A 31 21.35 2.82 14.99
C GLU A 31 20.95 1.96 13.78
N LEU A 32 20.79 2.52 12.58
CA LEU A 32 20.38 1.75 11.40
C LEU A 32 21.46 0.77 10.93
N GLN A 33 22.72 1.01 11.29
CA GLN A 33 23.83 0.21 10.81
C GLN A 33 23.71 -1.26 11.28
N GLY A 34 23.79 -2.19 10.33
CA GLY A 34 23.75 -3.63 10.61
C GLY A 34 22.35 -4.19 10.91
N LYS A 35 21.30 -3.35 10.85
CA LYS A 35 19.91 -3.79 11.01
C LYS A 35 19.36 -4.37 9.72
N THR A 36 18.43 -5.31 9.86
CA THR A 36 17.64 -5.88 8.76
C THR A 36 16.61 -4.87 8.24
N PHE A 37 16.11 -5.07 7.02
CA PHE A 37 15.08 -4.19 6.44
C PHE A 37 13.84 -4.01 7.32
N PRO A 38 13.25 -5.06 7.95
CA PRO A 38 12.14 -4.88 8.89
C PRO A 38 12.50 -4.07 10.14
N GLU A 39 13.74 -4.18 10.63
CA GLU A 39 14.21 -3.41 11.79
C GLU A 39 14.41 -1.94 11.46
N ILE A 40 15.03 -1.63 10.31
CA ILE A 40 15.14 -0.25 9.79
C ILE A 40 13.75 0.33 9.58
N SER A 41 12.87 -0.43 8.90
CA SER A 41 11.47 -0.04 8.66
C SER A 41 10.74 0.28 9.97
N SER A 42 10.97 -0.50 11.03
CA SER A 42 10.35 -0.26 12.34
C SER A 42 10.80 1.06 12.97
N ILE A 43 12.09 1.39 12.87
CA ILE A 43 12.66 2.65 13.41
C ILE A 43 12.12 3.83 12.62
N VAL A 44 12.17 3.77 11.29
CA VAL A 44 11.69 4.84 10.40
C VAL A 44 10.18 5.01 10.51
N ALA A 45 9.40 3.92 10.57
CA ALA A 45 7.96 3.99 10.75
C ALA A 45 7.57 4.57 12.10
N ALA A 46 8.23 4.20 13.20
CA ALA A 46 7.99 4.78 14.53
C ALA A 46 8.28 6.30 14.52
N TYR A 47 9.31 6.73 13.80
CA TYR A 47 9.63 8.14 13.62
C TYR A 47 8.55 8.92 12.86
N LEU A 48 8.04 8.35 11.76
CA LEU A 48 7.07 8.99 10.87
C LEU A 48 5.63 8.93 11.40
N LEU A 49 5.25 7.84 12.07
CA LEU A 49 3.90 7.58 12.56
C LEU A 49 3.69 7.94 14.03
N LYS A 50 4.77 8.08 14.82
CA LYS A 50 4.76 8.51 16.22
C LYS A 50 3.62 7.85 17.03
N ALA A 51 2.79 8.65 17.69
CA ALA A 51 1.74 8.20 18.60
C ALA A 51 0.44 7.72 17.90
N ASP A 52 0.41 7.61 16.57
CA ASP A 52 -0.76 7.09 15.86
C ASP A 52 -0.95 5.57 16.07
N PHE A 53 0.11 4.84 16.40
CA PHE A 53 0.12 3.39 16.62
C PHE A 53 1.01 3.00 17.79
N ASP A 54 0.67 1.92 18.50
CA ASP A 54 1.56 1.35 19.51
C ASP A 54 2.85 0.82 18.86
N SER A 55 3.99 1.09 19.49
CA SER A 55 5.30 0.76 18.92
C SER A 55 5.56 -0.75 18.82
N SER A 56 5.00 -1.55 19.74
CA SER A 56 5.16 -3.00 19.74
C SER A 56 4.30 -3.66 18.67
N ASP A 57 3.05 -3.19 18.52
CA ASP A 57 2.14 -3.63 17.46
C ASP A 57 2.68 -3.27 16.07
N LEU A 58 3.16 -2.04 15.90
CA LEU A 58 3.74 -1.58 14.63
C LEU A 58 4.96 -2.42 14.25
N LYS A 59 5.86 -2.70 15.21
CA LYS A 59 7.04 -3.55 15.00
C LYS A 59 6.67 -4.99 14.68
N SER A 60 5.65 -5.55 15.32
CA SER A 60 5.17 -6.90 15.01
C SER A 60 4.61 -6.95 13.59
N MET A 61 3.73 -6.00 13.25
CA MET A 61 3.13 -5.90 11.93
C MET A 61 4.18 -5.75 10.82
N ILE A 62 5.18 -4.88 11.00
CA ILE A 62 6.24 -4.65 10.01
C ILE A 62 7.02 -5.94 9.72
N ARG A 63 7.32 -6.71 10.76
CA ARG A 63 8.00 -8.01 10.61
C ARG A 63 7.17 -9.02 9.82
N ASP A 64 5.86 -9.01 10.03
CA ASP A 64 4.94 -9.93 9.35
C ASP A 64 4.72 -9.55 7.88
N VAL A 65 4.73 -8.26 7.55
CA VAL A 65 4.48 -7.78 6.18
C VAL A 65 5.73 -7.70 5.32
N PHE A 66 6.92 -7.53 5.91
CA PHE A 66 8.21 -7.54 5.23
C PHE A 66 8.95 -8.85 5.50
N ASP A 67 8.32 -9.94 5.07
CA ASP A 67 8.79 -11.32 5.10
C ASP A 67 9.68 -11.68 3.90
N PHE A 68 10.29 -10.68 3.25
CA PHE A 68 11.13 -10.82 2.06
C PHE A 68 12.35 -9.89 2.14
N GLU A 69 13.38 -10.22 1.34
CA GLU A 69 14.63 -9.46 1.32
C GLU A 69 14.56 -8.21 0.43
N VAL A 70 15.38 -7.21 0.76
CA VAL A 70 15.59 -6.01 -0.05
C VAL A 70 17.10 -5.80 -0.22
N PRO A 71 17.79 -6.66 -1.00
CA PRO A 71 19.25 -6.65 -1.08
C PRO A 71 19.78 -5.53 -1.97
N LEU A 72 20.93 -4.97 -1.56
CA LEU A 72 21.74 -4.09 -2.40
C LEU A 72 22.81 -4.92 -3.12
N VAL A 73 22.58 -5.22 -4.40
CA VAL A 73 23.45 -6.07 -5.21
C VAL A 73 24.45 -5.23 -5.99
N ARG A 74 25.73 -5.54 -5.87
CA ARG A 74 26.79 -4.89 -6.64
C ARG A 74 26.82 -5.45 -8.07
N ILE A 75 26.77 -4.57 -9.07
CA ILE A 75 26.90 -4.95 -10.48
C ILE A 75 28.35 -4.81 -10.95
N LYS A 76 28.91 -3.60 -10.90
CA LYS A 76 30.32 -3.29 -11.23
C LYS A 76 30.68 -1.86 -10.85
N ASN A 77 31.96 -1.56 -10.61
CA ASN A 77 32.49 -0.18 -10.53
C ASN A 77 31.62 0.83 -9.75
N GLY A 78 31.26 0.53 -8.50
CA GLY A 78 30.41 1.41 -7.68
C GLY A 78 28.92 1.44 -8.06
N ILE A 79 28.51 0.77 -9.14
CA ILE A 79 27.11 0.57 -9.53
C ILE A 79 26.52 -0.58 -8.72
N HIS A 80 25.43 -0.27 -8.04
CA HIS A 80 24.63 -1.21 -7.28
C HIS A 80 23.17 -1.12 -7.74
N VAL A 81 22.42 -2.20 -7.52
CA VAL A 81 20.98 -2.29 -7.75
C VAL A 81 20.34 -2.66 -6.42
N LEU A 82 19.36 -1.87 -6.00
CA LEU A 82 18.49 -2.22 -4.88
C LEU A 82 17.34 -3.07 -5.44
N GLU A 83 17.33 -4.35 -5.11
CA GLU A 83 16.32 -5.27 -5.61
C GLU A 83 15.05 -5.16 -4.77
N LEU A 84 14.00 -4.56 -5.34
CA LEU A 84 12.72 -4.34 -4.68
C LEU A 84 11.65 -5.34 -5.15
N PHE A 85 12.05 -6.49 -5.68
CA PHE A 85 11.17 -7.43 -6.39
C PHE A 85 11.17 -8.84 -5.78
N HIS A 86 11.62 -9.00 -4.53
CA HIS A 86 11.57 -10.29 -3.82
C HIS A 86 10.27 -10.51 -3.04
N GLY A 87 9.35 -9.55 -3.12
CA GLY A 87 7.99 -9.69 -2.58
C GLY A 87 7.12 -10.66 -3.40
N PRO A 88 5.92 -10.99 -2.91
CA PRO A 88 5.05 -12.01 -3.48
C PRO A 88 4.60 -11.74 -4.92
N THR A 89 4.67 -10.49 -5.39
CA THR A 89 4.23 -10.11 -6.74
C THR A 89 5.36 -9.72 -7.68
N LEU A 90 6.60 -9.82 -7.21
CA LEU A 90 7.82 -9.51 -7.94
C LEU A 90 7.93 -8.03 -8.35
N ALA A 91 7.37 -7.13 -7.55
CA ALA A 91 7.39 -5.70 -7.82
C ALA A 91 7.56 -4.87 -6.54
N PHE A 92 8.24 -3.72 -6.66
CA PHE A 92 8.48 -2.78 -5.55
C PHE A 92 7.19 -2.31 -4.84
N LYS A 93 6.06 -2.44 -5.53
CA LYS A 93 4.73 -2.09 -5.01
C LYS A 93 4.33 -2.96 -3.82
N ASP A 94 4.95 -4.13 -3.63
CA ASP A 94 4.75 -5.00 -2.47
C ASP A 94 5.09 -4.29 -1.15
N ILE A 95 6.16 -3.48 -1.12
CA ILE A 95 6.56 -2.72 0.08
C ILE A 95 5.42 -1.81 0.54
N GLY A 96 4.91 -0.98 -0.37
CA GLY A 96 3.83 -0.06 -0.05
C GLY A 96 2.49 -0.74 0.22
N ALA A 97 2.13 -1.73 -0.59
CA ALA A 97 0.84 -2.41 -0.48
C ALA A 97 0.72 -3.20 0.82
N ARG A 98 1.75 -3.97 1.17
CA ARG A 98 1.74 -4.87 2.34
C ARG A 98 1.79 -4.08 3.63
N PHE A 99 2.61 -3.03 3.71
CA PHE A 99 2.60 -2.12 4.85
C PHE A 99 1.23 -1.47 5.07
N MET A 100 0.62 -0.95 4.00
CA MET A 100 -0.71 -0.36 4.08
C MET A 100 -1.75 -1.37 4.58
N ALA A 101 -1.78 -2.58 4.01
CA ALA A 101 -2.69 -3.64 4.46
C ALA A 101 -2.46 -4.03 5.92
N GLY A 102 -1.20 -4.05 6.37
CA GLY A 102 -0.84 -4.25 7.78
C GLY A 102 -1.41 -3.16 8.70
N LEU A 103 -1.34 -1.88 8.28
CA LEU A 103 -2.00 -0.81 9.03
C LEU A 103 -3.53 -1.00 9.10
N TYR A 104 -4.18 -1.44 8.02
CA TYR A 104 -5.62 -1.76 8.06
C TYR A 104 -5.93 -2.90 9.02
N LYS A 105 -5.07 -3.92 9.11
CA LYS A 105 -5.22 -5.00 10.11
C LYS A 105 -5.12 -4.47 11.54
N LEU A 106 -4.18 -3.56 11.81
CA LEU A 106 -4.05 -2.93 13.13
C LEU A 106 -5.24 -2.01 13.48
N LEU A 107 -5.84 -1.38 12.48
CA LEU A 107 -7.01 -0.52 12.66
C LEU A 107 -8.32 -1.31 12.75
N GLY A 108 -8.35 -2.51 12.19
CA GLY A 108 -9.51 -3.40 12.21
C GLY A 108 -9.76 -3.95 13.62
N ASN A 109 -11.02 -4.02 14.01
CA ASN A 109 -11.50 -4.76 15.18
C ASN A 109 -12.74 -5.56 14.79
N ALA A 110 -13.24 -6.40 15.69
CA ALA A 110 -14.39 -7.27 15.39
C ALA A 110 -15.67 -6.50 15.00
N ASP A 111 -15.77 -5.23 15.39
CA ASP A 111 -16.88 -4.34 15.11
C ASP A 111 -16.59 -3.39 13.94
N ALA A 112 -15.47 -3.58 13.24
CA ALA A 112 -15.08 -2.69 12.14
C ALA A 112 -16.02 -2.89 10.96
N GLU A 113 -16.73 -1.83 10.61
CA GLU A 113 -17.59 -1.77 9.43
C GLU A 113 -16.76 -1.96 8.16
N ASP A 114 -17.37 -2.63 7.17
CA ASP A 114 -16.71 -2.97 5.92
C ASP A 114 -16.18 -1.74 5.18
N ARG A 115 -14.98 -1.91 4.60
CA ARG A 115 -14.32 -0.91 3.75
C ARG A 115 -14.06 -1.47 2.37
N ASN A 116 -14.24 -0.63 1.37
CA ASN A 116 -14.03 -1.01 -0.02
C ASN A 116 -12.81 -0.29 -0.59
N VAL A 117 -11.73 -1.04 -0.80
CA VAL A 117 -10.49 -0.59 -1.43
C VAL A 117 -10.70 -0.62 -2.95
N LEU A 118 -10.61 0.54 -3.58
CA LEU A 118 -10.77 0.70 -5.02
C LEU A 118 -9.43 1.09 -5.67
N VAL A 119 -8.96 0.30 -6.63
CA VAL A 119 -7.66 0.51 -7.28
C VAL A 119 -7.78 0.39 -8.79
N ALA A 120 -7.27 1.40 -9.51
CA ALA A 120 -7.00 1.30 -10.94
C ALA A 120 -5.57 0.80 -11.16
N THR A 121 -5.37 -0.11 -12.11
CA THR A 121 -4.05 -0.65 -12.44
C THR A 121 -3.83 -0.88 -13.93
N SER A 122 -2.56 -0.85 -14.34
CA SER A 122 -2.06 -1.38 -15.60
C SER A 122 -1.30 -2.71 -15.43
N GLY A 123 -1.30 -3.30 -14.22
CA GLY A 123 -0.61 -4.56 -13.92
C GLY A 123 -0.18 -4.65 -12.45
N ASP A 124 1.09 -4.34 -12.16
CA ASP A 124 1.72 -4.61 -10.85
C ASP A 124 0.96 -4.04 -9.65
N THR A 125 0.35 -2.84 -9.76
CA THR A 125 -0.35 -2.24 -8.61
C THR A 125 -1.53 -3.10 -8.20
N GLY A 126 -2.23 -3.67 -9.19
CA GLY A 126 -3.32 -4.60 -8.96
C GLY A 126 -2.82 -5.83 -8.24
N SER A 127 -1.75 -6.45 -8.74
CA SER A 127 -1.12 -7.62 -8.11
C SER A 127 -0.76 -7.34 -6.65
N ALA A 128 0.03 -6.30 -6.38
CA ALA A 128 0.54 -6.00 -5.05
C ALA A 128 -0.60 -5.69 -4.06
N VAL A 129 -1.60 -4.91 -4.47
CA VAL A 129 -2.76 -4.60 -3.61
C VAL A 129 -3.62 -5.84 -3.39
N ALA A 130 -3.92 -6.59 -4.45
CA ALA A 130 -4.74 -7.79 -4.37
C ALA A 130 -4.14 -8.83 -3.42
N HIS A 131 -2.83 -9.08 -3.51
CA HIS A 131 -2.13 -9.97 -2.58
C HIS A 131 -2.03 -9.41 -1.17
N ALA A 132 -1.76 -8.11 -1.00
CA ALA A 132 -1.61 -7.50 0.33
C ALA A 132 -2.91 -7.50 1.12
N PHE A 133 -4.04 -7.21 0.46
CA PHE A 133 -5.35 -7.11 1.10
C PHE A 133 -6.14 -8.42 1.13
N LEU A 134 -5.61 -9.49 0.54
CA LEU A 134 -6.23 -10.81 0.59
C LEU A 134 -6.41 -11.25 2.05
N LYS A 135 -7.64 -11.64 2.42
CA LYS A 135 -8.03 -12.08 3.77
C LYS A 135 -7.81 -11.03 4.86
N VAL A 136 -7.72 -9.75 4.53
CA VAL A 136 -7.82 -8.68 5.54
C VAL A 136 -9.28 -8.59 6.01
N PRO A 137 -9.57 -8.74 7.31
CA PRO A 137 -10.94 -8.64 7.84
C PRO A 137 -11.58 -7.29 7.54
N SER A 138 -12.90 -7.29 7.29
CA SER A 138 -13.71 -6.09 7.00
C SER A 138 -13.17 -5.23 5.84
N VAL A 139 -12.41 -5.81 4.90
CA VAL A 139 -11.92 -5.13 3.71
C VAL A 139 -12.25 -5.92 2.46
N HIS A 140 -12.86 -5.26 1.48
CA HIS A 140 -13.09 -5.77 0.13
C HIS A 140 -12.25 -4.98 -0.86
N THR A 141 -11.59 -5.68 -1.79
CA THR A 141 -10.67 -5.05 -2.76
C THR A 141 -11.21 -5.20 -4.17
N PHE A 142 -11.36 -4.08 -4.88
CA PHE A 142 -11.82 -4.01 -6.26
C PHE A 142 -10.70 -3.47 -7.15
N ILE A 143 -10.22 -4.30 -8.06
CA ILE A 143 -9.12 -3.98 -8.99
C ILE A 143 -9.72 -3.70 -10.37
N LEU A 144 -9.71 -2.44 -10.80
CA LEU A 144 -10.11 -2.02 -12.14
C LEU A 144 -8.89 -2.07 -13.05
N PHE A 145 -9.00 -2.82 -14.15
CA PHE A 145 -7.92 -2.97 -15.12
C PHE A 145 -8.45 -2.96 -16.56
N PRO A 146 -7.72 -2.36 -17.51
CA PRO A 146 -8.14 -2.31 -18.91
C PRO A 146 -8.02 -3.68 -19.60
N ARG A 147 -9.09 -4.08 -20.29
CA ARG A 147 -9.14 -5.29 -21.14
C ARG A 147 -7.97 -5.32 -22.12
N ASP A 148 -7.30 -6.47 -22.24
CA ASP A 148 -6.21 -6.71 -23.20
C ASP A 148 -5.02 -5.74 -23.13
N LYS A 149 -4.85 -5.01 -22.02
CA LYS A 149 -3.74 -4.04 -21.82
C LYS A 149 -2.84 -4.37 -20.63
N VAL A 150 -3.08 -5.51 -19.97
CA VAL A 150 -2.26 -6.03 -18.88
C VAL A 150 -1.57 -7.31 -19.35
N SER A 151 -0.34 -7.58 -18.91
CA SER A 151 0.31 -8.84 -19.26
C SER A 151 -0.43 -10.02 -18.61
N ALA A 152 -0.46 -11.17 -19.29
CA ALA A 152 -1.13 -12.37 -18.79
C ALA A 152 -0.58 -12.83 -17.42
N TYR A 153 0.69 -12.57 -17.13
CA TYR A 153 1.29 -12.86 -15.83
C TYR A 153 0.70 -11.99 -14.73
N GLN A 154 0.71 -10.66 -14.91
CA GLN A 154 0.16 -9.71 -13.95
C GLN A 154 -1.34 -9.90 -13.75
N GLU A 155 -2.08 -10.12 -14.84
CA GLU A 155 -3.52 -10.32 -14.77
C GLU A 155 -3.89 -11.52 -13.88
N ARG A 156 -3.19 -12.66 -14.05
CA ARG A 156 -3.41 -13.84 -13.23
C ARG A 156 -3.13 -13.60 -11.76
N GLN A 157 -2.13 -12.78 -11.40
CA GLN A 157 -1.82 -12.49 -10.00
C GLN A 157 -2.97 -11.82 -9.23
N PHE A 158 -3.91 -11.13 -9.90
CA PHE A 158 -5.05 -10.51 -9.21
C PHE A 158 -6.42 -11.08 -9.62
N THR A 159 -6.55 -11.83 -10.72
CA THR A 159 -7.81 -12.47 -11.13
C THR A 159 -8.04 -13.85 -10.53
N THR A 160 -6.98 -14.56 -10.06
CA THR A 160 -7.11 -15.94 -9.57
C THR A 160 -7.15 -16.08 -8.04
N LEU A 161 -7.21 -14.98 -7.29
CA LEU A 161 -7.12 -15.01 -5.82
C LEU A 161 -8.44 -15.38 -5.11
N GLY A 162 -9.57 -14.90 -5.62
CA GLY A 162 -10.87 -15.06 -4.99
C GLY A 162 -10.99 -14.37 -3.61
N GLY A 163 -11.83 -14.92 -2.73
CA GLY A 163 -12.03 -14.39 -1.37
C GLY A 163 -12.66 -12.99 -1.36
N ASN A 164 -12.00 -12.03 -0.72
CA ASN A 164 -12.41 -10.63 -0.63
C ASN A 164 -11.88 -9.74 -1.78
N VAL A 165 -11.20 -10.32 -2.76
CA VAL A 165 -10.69 -9.61 -3.95
C VAL A 165 -11.62 -9.83 -5.14
N ARG A 166 -11.88 -8.75 -5.89
CA ARG A 166 -12.67 -8.75 -7.13
C ARG A 166 -11.91 -7.98 -8.19
N ALA A 167 -11.61 -8.65 -9.30
CA ALA A 167 -11.05 -8.01 -10.49
C ALA A 167 -12.20 -7.59 -11.43
N LEU A 168 -12.17 -6.34 -11.86
CA LEU A 168 -13.15 -5.71 -12.73
C LEU A 168 -12.46 -5.31 -14.03
N GLU A 169 -12.71 -6.06 -15.08
CA GLU A 169 -12.22 -5.74 -16.41
C GLU A 169 -13.01 -4.55 -16.97
N VAL A 170 -12.28 -3.54 -17.46
CA VAL A 170 -12.84 -2.33 -18.07
C VAL A 170 -12.56 -2.35 -19.56
N ASP A 171 -13.63 -2.23 -20.35
CA ASP A 171 -13.51 -2.04 -21.80
C ASP A 171 -13.08 -0.59 -22.09
N GLY A 172 -11.77 -0.36 -22.13
CA GLY A 172 -11.19 0.97 -22.27
C GLY A 172 -9.69 1.01 -21.97
N THR A 173 -9.21 2.19 -21.59
CA THR A 173 -7.80 2.44 -21.30
C THR A 173 -7.50 2.43 -19.80
N PHE A 174 -6.22 2.45 -19.43
CA PHE A 174 -5.83 2.68 -18.03
C PHE A 174 -6.36 4.03 -17.51
N ASP A 175 -6.39 5.06 -18.35
CA ASP A 175 -6.92 6.37 -17.99
C ASP A 175 -8.42 6.31 -17.70
N ASP A 176 -9.18 5.46 -18.41
CA ASP A 176 -10.59 5.20 -18.10
C ASP A 176 -10.75 4.54 -16.73
N CYS A 177 -9.94 3.53 -16.41
CA CYS A 177 -9.92 2.94 -15.07
C CYS A 177 -9.64 4.02 -14.00
N GLN A 178 -8.63 4.86 -14.20
CA GLN A 178 -8.31 5.94 -13.27
C GLN A 178 -9.44 6.95 -13.14
N ARG A 179 -10.10 7.31 -14.25
CA ARG A 179 -11.26 8.21 -14.27
C ARG A 179 -12.43 7.63 -13.50
N LEU A 180 -12.76 6.34 -13.68
CA LEU A 180 -13.82 5.65 -12.94
C LEU A 180 -13.54 5.65 -11.43
N VAL A 181 -12.30 5.35 -11.04
CA VAL A 181 -11.89 5.41 -9.63
C VAL A 181 -12.05 6.83 -9.08
N LYS A 182 -11.53 7.85 -9.77
CA LYS A 182 -11.68 9.26 -9.35
C LYS A 182 -13.15 9.67 -9.23
N GLN A 183 -13.98 9.29 -10.20
CA GLN A 183 -15.41 9.56 -10.20
C GLN A 183 -16.08 8.97 -8.97
N ALA A 184 -15.75 7.72 -8.61
CA ALA A 184 -16.25 7.08 -7.40
C ALA A 184 -15.84 7.83 -6.11
N PHE A 185 -14.65 8.43 -6.06
CA PHE A 185 -14.22 9.26 -4.93
C PHE A 185 -14.85 10.66 -4.87
N THR A 186 -15.38 11.16 -5.97
CA THR A 186 -16.12 12.43 -5.99
C THR A 186 -17.63 12.24 -5.76
N ASP A 187 -18.13 11.01 -5.88
CA ASP A 187 -19.52 10.66 -5.62
C ASP A 187 -19.78 10.55 -4.11
N LYS A 188 -20.51 11.53 -3.57
CA LYS A 188 -20.83 11.60 -2.14
C LYS A 188 -21.74 10.47 -1.68
N GLU A 189 -22.69 10.04 -2.51
CA GLU A 189 -23.64 8.99 -2.16
C GLU A 189 -22.91 7.64 -2.11
N LEU A 190 -22.09 7.36 -3.13
CA LEU A 190 -21.30 6.15 -3.19
C LEU A 190 -20.27 6.10 -2.05
N ARG A 191 -19.59 7.21 -1.74
CA ARG A 191 -18.66 7.26 -0.61
C ARG A 191 -19.33 7.02 0.74
N ALA A 192 -20.51 7.60 0.96
CA ALA A 192 -21.24 7.41 2.21
C ALA A 192 -21.72 5.96 2.37
N LYS A 193 -22.18 5.33 1.29
CA LYS A 193 -22.69 3.95 1.31
C LYS A 193 -21.58 2.90 1.33
N ALA A 194 -20.56 3.08 0.50
CA ALA A 194 -19.54 2.06 0.23
C ALA A 194 -18.22 2.30 0.96
N ARG A 195 -18.04 3.40 1.71
CA ARG A 195 -16.83 3.64 2.53
C ARG A 195 -15.54 3.42 1.74
N LEU A 196 -15.48 4.07 0.58
CA LEU A 196 -14.41 3.90 -0.38
C LEU A 196 -13.08 4.42 0.17
N THR A 197 -12.02 3.67 -0.10
CA THR A 197 -10.63 4.10 0.11
C THR A 197 -9.77 3.64 -1.06
N SER A 198 -8.68 4.34 -1.35
CA SER A 198 -7.78 4.00 -2.45
C SER A 198 -6.48 3.42 -1.90
N ALA A 199 -5.98 2.35 -2.53
CA ALA A 199 -4.62 1.82 -2.30
C ALA A 199 -3.65 2.13 -3.45
N ASN A 200 -3.95 3.18 -4.25
CA ASN A 200 -3.00 3.78 -5.19
C ASN A 200 -2.00 4.70 -4.46
N SER A 201 -1.00 5.21 -5.20
CA SER A 201 0.07 6.07 -4.67
C SER A 201 -0.40 7.39 -4.04
N ILE A 202 -1.66 7.78 -4.24
CA ILE A 202 -2.29 8.95 -3.61
C ILE A 202 -2.53 8.75 -2.10
N ASN A 203 -2.59 7.51 -1.63
CA ASN A 203 -2.77 7.22 -0.21
C ASN A 203 -1.43 7.30 0.52
N ILE A 204 -1.37 8.08 1.60
CA ILE A 204 -0.15 8.27 2.38
C ILE A 204 0.41 6.94 2.95
N GLY A 205 -0.45 5.95 3.22
CA GLY A 205 -0.03 4.60 3.63
C GLY A 205 0.76 3.84 2.57
N ARG A 206 0.60 4.17 1.28
CA ARG A 206 1.41 3.64 0.17
C ARG A 206 2.73 4.38 0.00
N LEU A 207 2.77 5.66 0.35
CA LEU A 207 3.92 6.53 0.13
C LEU A 207 4.98 6.37 1.22
N LEU A 208 4.59 6.45 2.50
CA LEU A 208 5.51 6.39 3.64
C LEU A 208 6.48 5.19 3.62
N PRO A 209 6.04 3.95 3.39
CA PRO A 209 6.95 2.80 3.42
C PRO A 209 7.98 2.77 2.29
N GLN A 210 7.87 3.64 1.28
CA GLN A 210 8.91 3.79 0.24
C GLN A 210 10.08 4.68 0.71
N ILE A 211 10.00 5.25 1.91
CA ILE A 211 11.07 6.02 2.56
C ILE A 211 11.96 5.11 3.43
N PHE A 212 11.48 3.90 3.76
CA PHE A 212 12.14 2.98 4.68
C PHE A 212 13.45 2.44 4.13
#